data_AF-A0A6P0N712-F1
#
_entry.id   AF-A0A6P0N712-F1
#
_cell.length_a   1.000
_cell.length_b   1.000
_cell.length_c   1.000
_cell.angle_alpha   90.00
_cell.angle_beta   90.00
_cell.angle_gamma   90.00
#
_symmetry.space_group_name_H-M   'P 1'
#
loop_
_entity.id
_entity.type
_entity.pdbx_description
1 polymer ?
#
loop_
_entity_poly.entity_id
_entity_poly.type
_entity_poly.pdbx_seq_one_letter_code
_entity_poly.pdbx_strand_id
1 'polypeptide(L)'
;MSRGFNSSFTPKNKQTSQSKINKFLSTSFFQHFATLSDPRIDRSKEHLLIDILAIAILAVISGAEGWVGIETYGKAKHEWLKEFL
;
A
#
# COMPACT_ATOMS: atom_id res chain seq x y z
N MET A 1 22.39 -51.66 12.95
CA MET A 1 21.09 -51.02 13.18
C MET A 1 21.17 -49.57 12.73
N SER A 2 20.36 -49.24 11.73
CA SER A 2 19.76 -47.93 11.40
C SER A 2 20.67 -46.70 11.21
N ARG A 3 20.82 -46.32 9.93
CA ARG A 3 21.26 -45.00 9.46
C ARG A 3 20.19 -43.94 9.74
N GLY A 4 20.64 -42.71 10.01
CA GLY A 4 19.91 -41.48 9.67
C GLY A 4 19.21 -40.79 10.83
N PHE A 5 19.53 -39.51 11.06
CA PHE A 5 18.70 -38.37 10.63
C PHE A 5 19.42 -37.06 10.99
N ASN A 6 20.08 -36.45 10.00
CA ASN A 6 20.44 -35.04 10.04
C ASN A 6 19.18 -34.23 9.70
N SER A 7 18.77 -33.32 10.56
CA SER A 7 17.71 -32.33 10.26
C SER A 7 18.17 -30.92 10.60
N SER A 8 19.15 -30.41 9.85
CA SER A 8 19.32 -28.96 9.72
C SER A 8 18.18 -28.43 8.86
N PHE A 9 17.03 -28.16 9.48
CA PHE A 9 15.94 -27.44 8.86
C PHE A 9 16.36 -25.96 8.75
N THR A 10 17.21 -25.66 7.77
CA THR A 10 17.48 -24.27 7.41
C THR A 10 16.22 -23.74 6.71
N PRO A 11 15.64 -22.62 7.17
CA PRO A 11 14.50 -22.03 6.50
C PRO A 11 14.95 -21.58 5.12
N LYS A 12 14.49 -22.29 4.08
CA LYS A 12 14.67 -21.90 2.69
C LYS A 12 13.97 -20.56 2.50
N ASN A 13 14.75 -19.49 2.46
CA ASN A 13 14.36 -18.17 1.98
C ASN A 13 13.75 -18.34 0.59
N LYS A 14 12.42 -18.33 0.54
CA LYS A 14 11.65 -18.37 -0.70
C LYS A 14 11.73 -16.97 -1.28
N GLN A 15 12.85 -16.68 -1.95
CA GLN A 15 13.05 -15.43 -2.69
C GLN A 15 11.83 -15.22 -3.58
N THR A 16 11.04 -14.25 -3.16
CA THR A 16 9.63 -14.17 -3.47
C THR A 16 9.50 -13.50 -4.83
N SER A 17 8.78 -14.13 -5.76
CA SER A 17 8.37 -13.58 -7.06
C SER A 17 7.48 -12.31 -6.96
N GLN A 18 7.42 -11.68 -5.77
CA GLN A 18 6.55 -10.56 -5.43
C GLN A 18 7.21 -9.18 -5.56
N SER A 19 8.54 -9.10 -5.73
CA SER A 19 9.23 -7.81 -5.94
C SER A 19 8.91 -7.16 -7.29
N LYS A 20 8.54 -7.95 -8.30
CA LYS A 20 8.29 -7.46 -9.67
C LYS A 20 6.88 -6.87 -9.85
N ILE A 21 5.88 -7.42 -9.15
CA ILE A 21 4.48 -6.95 -9.20
C ILE A 21 4.33 -5.64 -8.44
N ASN A 22 4.93 -5.53 -7.24
CA ASN A 22 4.89 -4.31 -6.42
C ASN A 22 5.55 -3.10 -7.12
N LYS A 23 6.52 -3.35 -8.02
CA LYS A 23 7.19 -2.30 -8.79
C LYS A 23 6.37 -1.81 -9.99
N PHE A 24 5.58 -2.68 -10.62
CA PHE A 24 4.78 -2.33 -11.80
C PHE A 24 3.50 -1.57 -11.43
N LEU A 25 2.86 -1.94 -10.32
CA LEU A 25 1.66 -1.28 -9.81
C LEU A 25 1.94 0.14 -9.32
N SER A 26 3.04 0.33 -8.58
CA SER A 26 3.49 1.66 -8.17
C SER A 26 3.77 2.54 -9.40
N THR A 27 4.58 2.08 -10.35
CA THR A 27 4.90 2.89 -11.54
C THR A 27 3.65 3.29 -12.33
N SER A 28 2.70 2.38 -12.53
CA SER A 28 1.47 2.66 -13.30
C SER A 28 0.52 3.60 -12.57
N PHE A 29 0.33 3.42 -11.26
CA PHE A 29 -0.53 4.28 -10.45
C PHE A 29 0.03 5.69 -10.34
N PHE A 30 1.31 5.81 -9.96
CA PHE A 30 1.99 7.10 -9.88
C PHE A 30 2.03 7.80 -11.26
N GLN A 31 2.28 7.10 -12.36
CA GLN A 31 2.25 7.72 -13.70
C GLN A 31 0.86 8.17 -14.13
N HIS A 32 -0.19 7.42 -13.78
CA HIS A 32 -1.56 7.79 -14.14
C HIS A 32 -2.00 9.07 -13.45
N PHE A 33 -1.62 9.24 -12.18
CA PHE A 33 -1.95 10.44 -11.39
C PHE A 33 -0.88 11.54 -11.44
N ALA A 34 0.28 11.31 -12.08
CA ALA A 34 1.33 12.31 -12.23
C ALA A 34 0.90 13.53 -13.06
N THR A 35 -0.09 13.36 -13.93
CA THR A 35 -0.66 14.45 -14.76
C THR A 35 -1.70 15.28 -14.01
N LEU A 36 -2.13 14.84 -12.82
CA LEU A 36 -3.13 15.54 -12.03
C LEU A 36 -2.48 16.69 -11.28
N SER A 37 -2.77 17.91 -11.72
CA SER A 37 -2.33 19.12 -11.02
C SER A 37 -3.11 19.24 -9.71
N ASP A 38 -2.40 19.37 -8.58
CA ASP A 38 -3.03 19.47 -7.26
C ASP A 38 -3.75 20.83 -7.12
N PRO A 39 -5.10 20.86 -7.04
CA PRO A 39 -5.85 22.11 -6.92
C PRO A 39 -5.76 22.71 -5.51
N ARG A 40 -5.10 22.02 -4.56
CA ARG A 40 -4.97 22.49 -3.18
C ARG A 40 -3.95 23.61 -3.06
N ILE A 41 -4.26 24.57 -2.20
CA ILE A 41 -3.39 25.71 -1.91
C ILE A 41 -2.09 25.22 -1.25
N ASP A 42 -0.92 25.66 -1.73
CA ASP A 42 0.41 25.24 -1.24
C ASP A 42 0.58 25.29 0.27
N ARG A 43 -0.04 26.27 0.94
CA ARG A 43 -0.01 26.42 2.40
C ARG A 43 -0.72 25.31 3.20
N SER A 44 -1.43 24.41 2.53
CA SER A 44 -2.27 23.36 3.15
C SER A 44 -1.87 21.94 2.69
N LYS A 45 -0.65 21.78 2.15
CA LYS A 45 -0.14 20.49 1.65
C LYS A 45 0.64 19.75 2.74
N GLU A 46 -0.07 19.19 3.73
CA GLU A 46 0.52 18.29 4.74
C GLU A 46 0.70 16.85 4.21
N HIS A 47 -0.02 16.51 3.12
CA HIS A 47 -0.05 15.15 2.54
C HIS A 47 0.03 15.19 1.01
N LEU A 48 0.78 14.26 0.43
CA LEU A 48 0.88 14.10 -1.02
C LEU A 48 -0.51 13.79 -1.61
N LEU A 49 -0.80 14.33 -2.79
CA LEU A 49 -2.07 14.08 -3.48
C LEU A 49 -2.28 12.59 -3.77
N ILE A 50 -1.21 11.91 -4.14
CA ILE A 50 -1.24 10.48 -4.38
C ILE A 50 -1.72 9.73 -3.13
N ASP A 51 -1.24 10.09 -1.94
CA ASP A 51 -1.55 9.35 -0.72
C ASP A 51 -3.04 9.45 -0.38
N ILE A 52 -3.61 10.64 -0.56
CA ILE A 52 -5.04 10.88 -0.38
C ILE A 52 -5.87 10.11 -1.39
N LEU A 53 -5.43 10.07 -2.66
CA LEU A 53 -6.11 9.30 -3.71
C LEU A 53 -6.05 7.80 -3.44
N ALA A 54 -4.90 7.30 -2.97
CA ALA A 54 -4.73 5.90 -2.59
C ALA A 54 -5.69 5.53 -1.45
N ILE A 55 -5.75 6.34 -0.39
CA ILE A 55 -6.67 6.12 0.74
C ILE A 55 -8.13 6.17 0.27
N ALA A 56 -8.49 7.14 -0.58
CA ALA A 56 -9.85 7.26 -1.10
C ALA A 56 -10.28 6.04 -1.92
N ILE A 57 -9.42 5.54 -2.81
CA ILE A 57 -9.70 4.36 -3.64
C ILE A 57 -9.84 3.11 -2.75
N LEU A 58 -8.93 2.93 -1.79
CA LEU A 58 -8.97 1.81 -0.83
C LEU A 58 -10.25 1.83 0.01
N ALA A 59 -10.64 3.00 0.49
CA ALA A 59 -11.86 3.19 1.26
C ALA A 59 -13.12 2.89 0.42
N VAL A 60 -13.20 3.41 -0.80
CA VAL A 60 -14.35 3.18 -1.71
C VAL A 60 -14.49 1.70 -2.08
N ILE A 61 -13.39 1.02 -2.39
CA ILE A 61 -13.40 -0.44 -2.65
C ILE A 61 -13.85 -1.22 -1.39
N SER A 62 -13.54 -0.70 -0.20
CA SER A 62 -13.98 -1.28 1.07
C SER A 62 -15.43 -0.95 1.44
N GLY A 63 -16.16 -0.24 0.58
CA GLY A 63 -17.57 0.13 0.79
C GLY A 63 -17.79 1.43 1.55
N ALA A 64 -16.77 2.28 1.69
CA ALA A 64 -16.94 3.61 2.27
C ALA A 64 -17.69 4.54 1.31
N GLU A 65 -18.76 5.17 1.79
CA GLU A 65 -19.47 6.21 1.04
C GLU A 65 -19.12 7.61 1.55
N GLY A 66 -18.75 8.48 0.61
CA GLY A 66 -18.42 9.87 0.86
C GLY A 66 -17.16 10.09 1.71
N TRP A 67 -16.87 11.35 2.00
CA TRP A 67 -15.64 11.77 2.69
C TRP A 67 -15.57 11.32 4.16
N VAL A 68 -16.72 11.25 4.84
CA VAL A 68 -16.79 10.81 6.24
C VAL A 68 -16.44 9.32 6.35
N GLY A 69 -16.90 8.50 5.40
CA GLY A 69 -16.54 7.08 5.34
C GLY A 69 -15.05 6.88 5.08
N ILE A 70 -14.47 7.68 4.17
CA ILE A 70 -13.03 7.64 3.87
C ILE A 70 -12.20 8.04 5.09
N GLU A 71 -12.59 9.10 5.81
CA GLU A 71 -11.93 9.52 7.05
C GLU A 71 -12.00 8.40 8.12
N THR A 72 -13.17 7.79 8.28
CA THR A 72 -13.39 6.69 9.23
C THR A 72 -12.52 5.48 8.87
N TYR A 73 -12.43 5.14 7.58
CA TYR A 73 -11.55 4.08 7.08
C TYR A 73 -10.07 4.41 7.35
N GLY A 74 -9.65 5.64 7.03
CA GLY A 74 -8.29 6.12 7.25
C GLY A 74 -7.89 6.04 8.72
N LYS A 75 -8.77 6.44 9.64
CA LYS A 75 -8.55 6.31 11.09
C LYS A 75 -8.50 4.85 11.54
N ALA A 76 -9.42 4.00 11.04
CA ALA A 76 -9.49 2.59 11.41
C ALA A 76 -8.30 1.76 10.89
N LYS A 77 -7.70 2.16 9.77
CA LYS A 77 -6.57 1.47 9.13
C LYS A 77 -5.27 2.26 9.17
N HIS A 78 -5.19 3.30 10.00
CA HIS A 78 -4.04 4.20 10.07
C HIS A 78 -2.72 3.48 10.28
N GLU A 79 -2.69 2.51 11.21
CA GLU A 79 -1.47 1.76 11.54
C GLU A 79 -0.93 0.95 10.35
N TRP A 80 -1.83 0.41 9.53
CA TRP A 80 -1.49 -0.32 8.32
C TRP A 80 -1.14 0.61 7.15
N LEU A 81 -1.85 1.73 7.01
CA LEU A 81 -1.60 2.73 5.97
C LEU A 81 -0.21 3.36 6.12
N LYS A 82 0.25 3.59 7.35
CA LYS A 82 1.57 4.16 7.66
C LYS A 82 2.75 3.31 7.20
N GLU A 83 2.55 2.00 6.98
CA GLU A 83 3.60 1.13 6.45
C GLU A 83 3.81 1.33 4.94
N PHE A 84 2.84 1.95 4.25
CA PHE A 84 2.80 2.07 2.79
C PHE A 84 2.77 3.53 2.29
N LEU A 85 2.28 4.47 3.11
CA LEU A 85 2.07 5.90 2.84
C LEU A 85 2.81 6.73 3.89
#